data_AF-A0A0N4UMZ3-F1
#
_entry.id   AF-A0A0N4UMZ3-F1
#
_cell.length_a   1.000
_cell.length_b   1.000
_cell.length_c   1.000
_cell.angle_alpha   90.00
_cell.angle_beta   90.00
_cell.angle_gamma   90.00
#
_symmetry.space_group_name_H-M   'P 1'
#
loop_
_entity.id
_entity.type
_entity.pdbx_description
1 polymer ?
#
loop_
_entity_poly.entity_id
_entity_poly.type
_entity_poly.pdbx_seq_one_letter_code
_entity_poly.pdbx_strand_id
1 'polypeptide(L)' 'MASKVSKAMTEKLPEKALRPIIIQPPPPPPLVIIRPPPPVSLCRDNHVDCPKYVNQCFVGDYGKVMRIQCRKTCRYCI' A
#
# COMPACT_ATOMS: atom_id res chain seq x y z
N MET A 1 -41.57 -29.02 -7.74
CA MET A 1 -40.72 -29.28 -6.56
C MET A 1 -40.03 -27.97 -6.21
N ALA A 2 -40.43 -27.34 -5.10
CA ALA A 2 -39.97 -26.02 -4.70
C ALA A 2 -38.79 -26.15 -3.74
N SER A 3 -37.59 -25.79 -4.17
CA SER A 3 -36.41 -25.72 -3.31
C SER A 3 -36.15 -24.27 -2.91
N LYS A 4 -36.69 -23.89 -1.74
CA LYS A 4 -36.17 -22.77 -0.94
C LYS A 4 -34.78 -23.19 -0.43
N VAL A 5 -33.73 -22.42 -0.70
CA VAL A 5 -32.48 -22.54 0.07
C VAL A 5 -31.96 -21.16 0.47
N SER A 6 -32.18 -20.90 1.76
CA SER A 6 -31.37 -20.24 2.78
C SER A 6 -30.45 -19.07 2.41
N LYS A 7 -30.89 -17.90 2.89
CA LYS A 7 -30.08 -16.72 3.22
C LYS A 7 -28.89 -17.11 4.10
N ALA A 8 -27.69 -16.63 3.74
CA ALA A 8 -26.54 -16.64 4.63
C ALA A 8 -25.91 -15.24 4.71
N MET A 9 -26.12 -14.60 5.86
CA MET A 9 -25.13 -13.89 6.67
C MET A 9 -24.23 -12.88 5.93
N THR A 10 -24.76 -11.67 5.71
CA THR A 10 -23.90 -10.49 5.50
C THR A 10 -23.46 -10.01 6.88
N GLU A 11 -22.25 -10.38 7.28
CA GLU A 11 -21.61 -9.80 8.44
C GLU A 11 -21.22 -8.35 8.11
N LYS A 12 -21.78 -7.44 8.89
CA LYS A 12 -21.73 -5.99 8.70
C LYS A 12 -20.35 -5.50 9.14
N LEU A 13 -19.42 -5.37 8.19
CA LEU A 13 -18.13 -4.73 8.42
C LEU A 13 -18.36 -3.28 8.92
N PRO A 14 -17.72 -2.83 10.01
CA PRO A 14 -17.93 -1.49 10.54
C PRO A 14 -17.56 -0.43 9.50
N GLU A 15 -18.54 0.43 9.21
CA GLU A 15 -18.60 1.52 8.22
C GLU A 15 -17.55 2.64 8.42
N LYS A 16 -16.49 2.42 9.19
CA LYS A 16 -15.56 3.47 9.63
C LYS A 16 -14.26 3.57 8.83
N ALA A 17 -14.12 2.90 7.69
CA ALA A 17 -12.95 3.09 6.83
C ALA A 17 -13.12 2.74 5.35
N LEU A 18 -14.35 2.56 4.84
CA LEU A 18 -14.55 2.31 3.40
C LEU A 18 -14.50 3.62 2.62
N ARG A 19 -13.32 4.27 2.62
CA ARG A 19 -12.97 5.19 1.53
C ARG A 19 -12.95 4.32 0.28
N PRO A 20 -13.56 4.74 -0.83
CA PRO A 20 -13.49 3.98 -2.07
C PRO A 20 -12.01 3.69 -2.32
N ILE A 21 -11.65 2.42 -2.47
CA ILE A 21 -10.36 2.03 -3.02
C ILE A 21 -10.46 2.42 -4.49
N ILE A 22 -10.23 3.70 -4.78
CA ILE A 22 -9.80 4.09 -6.10
C ILE A 22 -8.48 3.35 -6.25
N ILE A 23 -8.50 2.27 -7.03
CA ILE A 23 -7.28 1.62 -7.51
C ILE A 23 -6.62 2.68 -8.36
N GLN A 24 -5.88 3.59 -7.73
CA GLN A 24 -5.09 4.56 -8.45
C GLN A 24 -4.12 3.74 -9.29
N PRO A 25 -3.98 4.04 -10.59
CA PRO A 25 -2.99 3.38 -11.41
C PRO A 25 -1.64 3.43 -10.69
N PRO A 26 -0.82 2.38 -10.79
CA PRO A 26 0.49 2.36 -10.15
C PRO A 26 1.20 3.67 -10.48
N PRO A 27 1.76 4.38 -9.48
CA PRO A 27 2.47 5.62 -9.75
C PRO A 27 3.53 5.33 -10.82
N PRO A 28 3.72 6.23 -11.80
CA PRO A 28 4.76 6.06 -12.80
C PRO A 28 6.08 5.77 -12.08
N PRO A 29 6.98 4.95 -12.66
CA PRO A 29 8.30 4.74 -12.09
C PRO A 29 8.88 6.12 -11.78
N PRO A 30 9.48 6.32 -10.59
CA PRO A 30 10.08 7.60 -10.29
C PRO A 30 11.03 7.89 -11.45
N LEU A 31 10.83 9.03 -12.11
CA LEU A 31 11.87 9.58 -12.96
C LEU A 31 13.09 9.58 -12.07
N VAL A 32 14.06 8.73 -12.41
CA VAL A 32 15.41 8.74 -11.83
C VAL A 32 16.05 10.04 -12.31
N ILE A 33 15.50 11.16 -11.86
CA ILE A 33 16.27 12.37 -11.65
C ILE A 33 17.41 11.86 -10.77
N ILE A 34 18.64 12.08 -11.21
CA ILE A 34 19.89 11.66 -10.55
C ILE A 34 20.01 12.45 -9.24
N ARG A 35 19.03 12.28 -8.36
CA ARG A 35 18.93 12.92 -7.06
C ARG A 35 19.70 12.02 -6.13
N PRO A 36 20.66 12.56 -5.36
CA PRO A 36 21.40 11.75 -4.41
C PRO A 36 20.43 10.97 -3.52
N PRO A 37 20.76 9.72 -3.14
CA PRO A 37 19.93 8.96 -2.22
C PRO A 37 19.64 9.83 -1.00
N PRO A 38 18.37 9.86 -0.52
CA PRO A 38 18.04 10.66 0.64
C PRO A 38 18.95 10.27 1.81
N PRO A 39 19.40 11.25 2.62
CA PRO A 39 20.28 10.96 3.73
C PRO A 39 19.65 9.88 4.62
N VAL A 40 20.43 8.86 4.97
CA VAL A 40 19.98 7.72 5.78
C VAL A 40 19.39 8.13 7.14
N SER A 41 19.65 9.37 7.58
CA SER A 41 19.31 9.92 8.89
C SER A 41 17.85 10.32 9.09
N LEU A 42 17.03 10.38 8.04
CA LEU A 42 15.59 10.60 8.18
C LEU A 42 14.86 9.36 7.67
N CYS A 43 14.77 8.34 8.54
CA CYS A 43 13.91 7.19 8.30
C CYS A 43 12.44 7.62 8.31
N ARG A 44 11.93 7.99 7.14
CA ARG A 44 10.52 8.38 6.96
C ARG A 44 10.00 7.85 5.65
N ASP A 45 8.68 7.75 5.59
CA ASP A 45 7.97 7.52 4.35
C ASP A 45 7.92 8.83 3.56
N ASN A 46 8.26 8.77 2.28
CA ASN A 46 8.20 9.90 1.36
C ASN A 46 6.75 10.19 0.92
N HIS A 47 5.83 9.24 1.11
CA HIS A 47 4.40 9.40 0.81
C HIS A 47 3.52 9.08 2.02
N VAL A 48 2.48 9.89 2.23
CA VAL A 48 1.45 9.66 3.28
C VAL A 48 0.66 8.37 3.07
N ASP A 49 0.59 7.90 1.83
CA ASP A 49 -0.09 6.65 1.46
C ASP A 49 0.77 5.39 1.62
N CYS A 50 2.04 5.51 2.01
CA CYS A 50 2.89 4.34 2.25
C CYS A 50 2.25 3.26 3.13
N PRO A 51 1.51 3.57 4.22
CA PRO A 51 0.76 2.59 5.00
C PRO A 51 -0.21 1.72 4.19
N LYS A 52 -0.75 2.24 3.09
CA LYS A 52 -1.66 1.51 2.17
C LYS A 52 -0.91 0.54 1.27
N TYR A 53 0.38 0.77 1.04
CA TYR A 53 1.24 -0.01 0.16
C TYR A 53 2.15 -0.98 0.93
N VAL A 54 1.84 -1.30 2.19
CA VAL A 54 2.64 -2.23 2.99
C VAL A 54 2.83 -3.59 2.31
N ASN A 55 1.81 -4.09 1.60
CA ASN A 55 1.91 -5.36 0.88
C ASN A 55 2.84 -5.27 -0.34
N GLN A 56 2.95 -4.08 -0.93
CA GLN A 56 3.80 -3.81 -2.09
C GLN A 56 5.30 -3.86 -1.73
N CYS A 57 5.66 -3.75 -0.45
CA CYS A 57 7.04 -3.88 0.02
C CYS A 57 7.69 -5.23 -0.40
N PHE A 58 6.88 -6.27 -0.56
CA PHE A 58 7.32 -7.64 -0.88
C PHE A 58 7.09 -8.04 -2.34
N VAL A 59 6.59 -7.12 -3.17
CA VAL A 59 6.28 -7.38 -4.58
C VAL A 59 7.53 -7.14 -5.43
N GLY A 60 8.29 -8.19 -5.72
CA GLY A 60 9.38 -8.20 -6.72
C GLY A 60 10.22 -6.91 -6.81
N ASP A 61 10.36 -6.37 -8.02
CA ASP A 61 11.06 -5.10 -8.27
C ASP A 61 10.36 -3.89 -7.67
N TYR A 62 9.04 -3.95 -7.48
CA TYR A 62 8.29 -2.86 -6.84
C TYR A 62 8.69 -2.67 -5.37
N GLY A 63 9.09 -3.75 -4.68
CA GLY A 63 9.70 -3.71 -3.36
C GLY A 63 10.99 -2.89 -3.31
N LYS A 64 11.75 -2.79 -4.42
CA LYS A 64 12.93 -1.90 -4.51
C LYS A 64 12.50 -0.43 -4.52
N VAL A 65 11.40 -0.10 -5.19
CA VAL A 65 10.82 1.26 -5.17
C VAL A 65 10.30 1.60 -3.78
N MET A 66 9.57 0.67 -3.15
CA MET A 66 9.06 0.84 -1.79
C MET A 66 10.18 0.99 -0.75
N ARG A 67 11.33 0.34 -0.94
CA ARG A 67 12.55 0.56 -0.14
C ARG A 67 13.12 1.97 -0.21
N ILE A 68 12.80 2.73 -1.26
CA ILE A 68 13.27 4.11 -1.41
C ILE A 68 12.18 5.07 -0.89
N GLN A 69 10.93 4.81 -1.27
CA GLN A 69 9.80 5.70 -1.01
C GLN A 69 9.15 5.48 0.35
N CYS A 70 9.05 4.24 0.82
CA CYS A 70 8.27 3.84 1.98
C CYS A 70 9.15 3.08 3.00
N ARG A 71 10.34 3.61 3.29
CA ARG A 71 11.36 2.95 4.12
C ARG A 71 10.84 2.53 5.48
N LYS A 72 10.10 3.42 6.14
CA LYS A 72 9.55 3.19 7.48
C LYS A 72 8.40 2.19 7.42
N THR A 73 7.47 2.39 6.49
CA THR A 73 6.36 1.45 6.25
C THR A 73 6.86 0.05 5.90
N CYS A 74 7.93 -0.07 5.12
CA CYS A 74 8.50 -1.36 4.76
C CYS A 74 9.53 -1.90 5.77
N ARG A 75 9.69 -1.25 6.94
CA ARG A 75 10.61 -1.66 8.03
C ARG A 75 12.07 -1.77 7.60
N TYR A 76 12.53 -0.92 6.67
CA TYR A 76 13.93 -0.84 6.26
C TYR A 76 14.77 0.13 7.10
N CYS A 77 14.15 0.80 8.09
CA CYS A 77 14.83 1.56 9.11
C CYS A 77 13.92 1.74 10.34
N ILE A 78 14.54 2.03 11.48
CA ILE A 78 13.90 2.23 12.80
C ILE A 78 13.93 3.70 13.21
#